data_AF-A0A661Z2J1-F1
#
_entry.id   AF-A0A661Z2J1-F1
#
_cell.length_a   1.000
_cell.length_b   1.000
_cell.length_c   1.000
_cell.angle_alpha   90.00
_cell.angle_beta   90.00
_cell.angle_gamma   90.00
#
_symmetry.space_group_name_H-M   'P 1'
#
loop_
_entity.id
_entity.type
_entity.pdbx_description
1 polymer ?
#
loop_
_entity_poly.entity_id
_entity_poly.type
_entity_poly.pdbx_seq_one_letter_code
_entity_poly.pdbx_strand_id
1 'polypeptide(L)'
;MEHWYINDYSNSKEIDFTNSSTGTYSYSVSNLPTPTIGYSHQEGTVNGMYDFNGNMIFYIEDGTVYDKNGINQGSFLHTVHNTQVQMGTVNECAIIPLEETCNEYFVVFSTLGNIATSYEPRVFYGKITLNSNNDIISITDEAILGGYSINSSTTECSFAISKDINIQGDKYLYLVEGNNQINNPNYYGKLDRFLITDNGITYQNTILNHNNPGQNIDYTPFEVELNHDGSQIAWGSTQKGEIYIVELDGTDVIHTYTSDISDFPKGIEFSPDGSKLFFSQFYGDIKYIDFNDNQTKIINGASAAISRHIELASDGYLYCLGSSINPNTLVIGEKTIPFTAFISNHSISTLPDQIDGYEYNSMAKQTSCCIEQNQVYTRTTAFSALSTTWTNLSNPFQDGLADVSTSAGFIVATGSKTIIKNMNIEFGPKAKVIVEPGALLILDNTKFTGLDNCQAMWLGVEVWGDRTKTQETWTSNGINVHQGRIIVKNSSEINNAQTAIQAIKENFDGSLDWSKTGGIIQLIENSKFTNNKRGIWLGGYKNYLAGQYGNQNYIRPLRSYIKNCNFSINDFFHGNINFHFLLDYMMVAPFI
;
A
#
# COMPACT_ATOMS: atom_id res chain seq x y z
N MET A 1 11.94 11.40 -1.24
CA MET A 1 11.97 12.85 -1.49
C MET A 1 12.58 13.17 -2.83
N GLU A 2 11.75 13.51 -3.82
CA GLU A 2 12.08 13.92 -5.19
C GLU A 2 12.31 15.43 -5.36
N HIS A 3 13.31 15.77 -6.18
CA HIS A 3 13.72 17.13 -6.56
C HIS A 3 13.77 17.21 -8.05
N TRP A 4 13.76 18.45 -8.53
CA TRP A 4 14.48 18.83 -9.72
C TRP A 4 15.40 20.01 -9.37
N TYR A 5 16.69 19.90 -9.72
CA TYR A 5 17.67 20.99 -9.62
C TYR A 5 17.25 22.27 -10.36
N ILE A 6 17.81 23.42 -9.93
CA ILE A 6 18.11 24.60 -10.75
C ILE A 6 19.54 25.03 -10.39
N ASN A 7 20.42 25.10 -11.38
CA ASN A 7 21.90 25.03 -11.25
C ASN A 7 22.60 26.20 -10.52
N ASP A 8 23.60 25.88 -9.65
CA ASP A 8 25.04 26.31 -9.68
C ASP A 8 25.87 26.00 -8.37
N TYR A 9 26.04 24.73 -7.96
CA TYR A 9 27.07 24.25 -6.99
C TYR A 9 27.12 24.87 -5.56
N SER A 10 26.47 24.20 -4.61
CA SER A 10 26.93 23.90 -3.22
C SER A 10 25.82 23.99 -2.16
N ASN A 11 25.68 22.90 -1.38
CA ASN A 11 24.84 22.71 -0.18
C ASN A 11 23.36 22.39 -0.42
N SER A 12 23.03 21.09 -0.39
CA SER A 12 21.66 20.57 -0.31
C SER A 12 21.15 20.54 1.15
N LYS A 13 19.84 20.71 1.34
CA LYS A 13 19.19 20.68 2.66
C LYS A 13 17.90 19.87 2.58
N GLU A 14 17.61 19.16 3.66
CA GLU A 14 16.43 18.33 3.83
C GLU A 14 15.42 18.97 4.79
N ILE A 15 14.13 18.67 4.61
CA ILE A 15 13.04 19.04 5.51
C ILE A 15 12.38 17.78 6.07
N ASP A 16 12.55 17.55 7.37
CA ASP A 16 11.94 16.45 8.12
C ASP A 16 10.59 16.88 8.73
N PHE A 17 9.49 16.28 8.26
CA PHE A 17 8.13 16.62 8.68
C PHE A 17 7.68 15.94 10.00
N THR A 18 8.58 15.29 10.75
CA THR A 18 8.19 14.59 11.98
C THR A 18 7.95 15.55 13.18
N ASN A 19 6.66 15.75 13.46
CA ASN A 19 6.05 16.13 14.74
C ASN A 19 6.28 17.55 15.34
N SER A 20 5.15 18.22 15.64
CA SER A 20 5.06 19.17 16.76
C SER A 20 3.62 19.28 17.26
N SER A 21 3.40 18.86 18.51
CA SER A 21 2.15 18.94 19.27
C SER A 21 1.74 20.37 19.67
N THR A 22 2.35 21.41 19.08
CA THR A 22 2.18 22.82 19.50
C THR A 22 1.78 23.78 18.39
N GLY A 23 1.45 23.28 17.18
CA GLY A 23 1.05 24.13 16.05
C GLY A 23 2.18 25.01 15.50
N THR A 24 3.42 24.80 15.96
CA THR A 24 4.63 25.40 15.40
C THR A 24 5.59 24.25 15.09
N TYR A 25 5.72 23.87 13.82
CA TYR A 25 6.63 22.81 13.40
C TYR A 25 8.08 23.31 13.52
N SER A 26 8.88 22.64 14.34
CA SER A 26 10.33 22.87 14.43
C SER A 26 11.03 21.73 13.70
N TYR A 27 11.41 21.99 12.46
CA TYR A 27 12.08 21.03 11.56
C TYR A 27 13.58 20.97 11.88
N SER A 28 14.16 19.78 11.95
CA SER A 28 15.62 19.61 11.89
C SER A 28 16.08 19.66 10.43
N VAL A 29 16.82 20.70 10.09
CA VAL A 29 17.53 20.77 8.80
C VAL A 29 18.83 19.99 8.96
N SER A 30 18.91 18.79 8.37
CA SER A 30 20.19 18.14 8.13
C SER A 30 20.85 18.83 6.93
N ASN A 31 22.15 19.14 7.03
CA ASN A 31 22.90 19.51 5.84
C ASN A 31 23.13 18.21 5.07
N LEU A 32 22.50 18.06 3.92
CA LEU A 32 22.84 16.98 3.00
C LEU A 32 24.27 17.26 2.48
N PRO A 33 25.15 16.25 2.44
CA PRO A 33 26.49 16.43 1.91
C PRO A 33 26.45 16.85 0.45
N THR A 34 27.27 17.85 0.13
CA THR A 34 27.35 18.41 -1.21
C THR A 34 27.82 17.35 -2.20
N PRO A 35 27.02 16.99 -3.22
CA PRO A 35 27.46 16.09 -4.26
C PRO A 35 28.64 16.71 -5.02
N THR A 36 29.70 15.93 -5.22
CA THR A 36 30.86 16.35 -6.00
C THR A 36 30.63 15.91 -7.46
N ILE A 37 29.83 16.66 -8.22
CA ILE A 37 29.58 16.34 -9.63
C ILE A 37 30.09 17.48 -10.52
N GLY A 38 30.89 17.13 -11.54
CA GLY A 38 31.51 18.03 -12.50
C GLY A 38 30.77 18.17 -13.83
N TYR A 39 29.43 18.11 -13.85
CA TYR A 39 28.63 18.21 -15.07
C TYR A 39 27.52 19.26 -14.94
N SER A 40 27.18 19.89 -16.07
CA SER A 40 26.38 21.11 -16.20
C SER A 40 24.88 20.88 -16.37
N HIS A 41 24.32 19.80 -15.82
CA HIS A 41 22.89 19.54 -15.95
C HIS A 41 22.10 20.35 -14.91
N GLN A 42 21.03 21.01 -15.36
CA GLN A 42 20.31 22.03 -14.60
C GLN A 42 19.17 21.46 -13.76
N GLU A 43 18.91 20.16 -13.80
CA GLU A 43 17.68 19.46 -13.35
C GLU A 43 18.05 18.02 -12.93
N GLY A 44 17.53 17.51 -11.81
CA GLY A 44 17.87 16.17 -11.31
C GLY A 44 17.01 15.69 -10.14
N THR A 45 16.66 14.40 -10.20
CA THR A 45 15.67 13.65 -9.41
C THR A 45 16.28 13.09 -8.13
N VAL A 46 15.55 13.10 -7.01
CA VAL A 46 15.99 12.45 -5.76
C VAL A 46 14.90 11.54 -5.17
N ASN A 47 15.23 10.63 -4.27
CA ASN A 47 14.25 10.03 -3.34
C ASN A 47 14.99 9.64 -2.06
N GLY A 48 14.30 9.45 -0.94
CA GLY A 48 14.92 9.24 0.38
C GLY A 48 14.09 8.31 1.24
N MET A 49 14.75 7.46 2.02
CA MET A 49 14.14 6.49 2.91
C MET A 49 14.51 6.78 4.38
N TYR A 50 13.56 6.56 5.29
CA TYR A 50 13.63 6.94 6.70
C TYR A 50 13.30 5.78 7.62
N ASP A 51 13.89 5.81 8.82
CA ASP A 51 13.52 4.91 9.90
C ASP A 51 12.29 5.43 10.67
N PHE A 52 11.83 4.62 11.63
CA PHE A 52 10.67 4.92 12.49
C PHE A 52 10.80 6.19 13.34
N ASN A 53 12.01 6.71 13.53
CA ASN A 53 12.26 7.94 14.27
C ASN A 53 12.37 9.17 13.35
N GLY A 54 12.19 9.01 12.04
CA GLY A 54 12.43 10.06 11.06
C GLY A 54 13.90 10.25 10.70
N ASN A 55 14.81 9.35 11.11
CA ASN A 55 16.20 9.45 10.69
C ASN A 55 16.35 8.90 9.27
N MET A 56 17.09 9.62 8.42
CA MET A 56 17.46 9.13 7.10
C MET A 56 18.25 7.82 7.18
N ILE A 57 17.92 6.89 6.28
CA ILE A 57 18.61 5.60 6.09
C ILE A 57 19.52 5.69 4.87
N PHE A 58 18.97 6.14 3.73
CA PHE A 58 19.70 6.43 2.50
C PHE A 58 18.88 7.38 1.64
N TYR A 59 19.52 7.99 0.64
CA TYR A 59 18.84 8.75 -0.39
C TYR A 59 19.48 8.50 -1.76
N ILE A 60 18.78 8.94 -2.78
CA ILE A 60 19.12 8.74 -4.19
C ILE A 60 19.07 10.10 -4.86
N GLU A 61 19.98 10.33 -5.80
CA GLU A 61 20.08 11.55 -6.60
C GLU A 61 20.58 11.19 -8.00
N ASP A 62 19.78 11.44 -9.04
CA ASP A 62 20.07 11.12 -10.44
C ASP A 62 20.66 9.71 -10.62
N GLY A 63 20.02 8.73 -9.98
CA GLY A 63 20.42 7.32 -9.95
C GLY A 63 21.66 7.00 -9.12
N THR A 64 22.30 7.99 -8.48
CA THR A 64 23.37 7.78 -7.50
C THR A 64 22.79 7.56 -6.13
N VAL A 65 23.29 6.56 -5.41
CA VAL A 65 22.84 6.19 -4.06
C VAL A 65 23.83 6.71 -3.03
N TYR A 66 23.30 7.35 -2.00
CA TYR A 66 24.05 7.92 -0.88
C TYR A 66 23.54 7.33 0.44
N ASP A 67 24.44 7.05 1.37
CA ASP A 67 24.04 6.62 2.71
C ASP A 67 23.47 7.77 3.56
N LYS A 68 23.00 7.47 4.77
CA LYS A 68 22.53 8.45 5.77
C LYS A 68 23.51 9.57 6.13
N ASN A 69 24.80 9.39 5.85
CA ASN A 69 25.84 10.39 6.08
C ASN A 69 26.22 11.12 4.79
N GLY A 70 25.45 10.91 3.71
CA GLY A 70 25.65 11.34 2.32
C GLY A 70 26.99 10.96 1.71
N ILE A 71 27.51 9.80 2.08
CA ILE A 71 28.63 9.17 1.39
C ILE A 71 28.05 8.40 0.20
N ASN A 72 28.55 8.69 -1.01
CA ASN A 72 28.21 7.97 -2.23
C ASN A 72 28.57 6.47 -2.08
N GLN A 73 27.58 5.60 -2.24
CA GLN A 73 27.71 4.13 -2.14
C GLN A 73 27.76 3.45 -3.52
N GLY A 74 27.52 4.20 -4.59
CA GLY A 74 27.44 3.73 -5.95
C GLY A 74 26.34 4.45 -6.72
N SER A 75 26.12 4.03 -7.95
CA SER A 75 24.99 4.47 -8.77
C SER A 75 24.40 3.27 -9.47
N PHE A 76 23.11 3.31 -9.79
CA PHE A 76 22.54 2.41 -10.79
C PHE A 76 23.22 2.70 -12.13
N LEU A 77 23.78 1.67 -12.76
CA LEU A 77 24.62 1.79 -13.95
C LEU A 77 24.07 0.88 -15.05
N HIS A 78 23.32 1.42 -16.00
CA HIS A 78 22.89 0.58 -17.10
C HIS A 78 23.95 0.44 -18.22
N THR A 79 24.36 -0.80 -18.50
CA THR A 79 25.06 -1.18 -19.74
C THR A 79 24.04 -1.73 -20.74
N VAL A 80 23.59 -0.92 -21.71
CA VAL A 80 22.77 -1.46 -22.83
C VAL A 80 23.73 -1.89 -23.94
N HIS A 81 23.64 -3.14 -24.42
CA HIS A 81 24.37 -3.61 -25.61
C HIS A 81 25.91 -3.55 -25.56
N ASN A 82 26.56 -3.94 -24.44
CA ASN A 82 28.03 -3.88 -24.30
C ASN A 82 28.65 -2.48 -24.52
N THR A 83 27.82 -1.44 -24.47
CA THR A 83 28.21 -0.03 -24.50
C THR A 83 27.67 0.64 -23.26
N GLN A 84 28.52 1.36 -22.52
CA GLN A 84 28.05 2.23 -21.44
C GLN A 84 27.19 3.32 -22.08
N VAL A 85 25.87 3.26 -21.86
CA VAL A 85 24.95 4.32 -22.23
C VAL A 85 24.76 5.13 -20.95
N GLN A 86 25.18 6.40 -20.94
CA GLN A 86 24.89 7.25 -19.78
C GLN A 86 23.38 7.39 -19.63
N MET A 87 22.88 7.47 -18.41
CA MET A 87 21.47 7.78 -18.20
C MET A 87 21.16 9.13 -18.85
N GLY A 88 20.00 9.24 -19.50
CA GLY A 88 19.39 10.55 -19.75
C GLY A 88 19.09 11.24 -18.41
N THR A 89 18.59 12.47 -18.45
CA THR A 89 18.10 13.14 -17.24
C THR A 89 17.02 12.27 -16.61
N VAL A 90 17.19 11.90 -15.33
CA VAL A 90 16.16 11.18 -14.58
C VAL A 90 14.95 12.10 -14.44
N ASN A 91 13.76 11.57 -14.72
CA ASN A 91 12.53 12.33 -14.71
C ASN A 91 11.73 12.12 -13.42
N GLU A 92 11.73 10.90 -12.92
CA GLU A 92 10.95 10.48 -11.77
C GLU A 92 11.68 9.34 -11.08
N CYS A 93 11.66 9.26 -9.75
CA CYS A 93 12.12 8.09 -9.03
C CYS A 93 11.36 7.79 -7.75
N ALA A 94 11.04 6.52 -7.58
CA ALA A 94 10.35 6.00 -6.41
C ALA A 94 11.19 4.93 -5.69
N ILE A 95 11.18 4.96 -4.36
CA ILE A 95 11.74 3.91 -3.51
C ILE A 95 10.59 3.06 -2.97
N ILE A 96 10.61 1.78 -3.29
CA ILE A 96 9.58 0.81 -2.90
C ILE A 96 10.19 -0.13 -1.86
N PRO A 97 9.75 -0.09 -0.59
CA PRO A 97 10.14 -1.10 0.37
C PRO A 97 9.54 -2.47 0.03
N LEU A 98 10.30 -3.53 0.29
CA LEU A 98 9.84 -4.92 0.13
C LEU A 98 9.25 -5.43 1.45
N GLU A 99 8.09 -6.07 1.40
CA GLU A 99 7.31 -6.35 2.62
C GLU A 99 7.81 -7.60 3.35
N GLU A 100 8.37 -8.60 2.66
CA GLU A 100 9.00 -9.74 3.33
C GLU A 100 10.41 -9.47 3.88
N THR A 101 11.06 -8.34 3.53
CA THR A 101 12.44 -8.05 3.96
C THR A 101 12.63 -6.63 4.48
N CYS A 102 13.24 -6.50 5.65
CA CYS A 102 13.36 -5.20 6.33
C CYS A 102 14.48 -4.29 5.89
N ASN A 103 15.17 -4.73 4.86
CA ASN A 103 16.42 -4.18 4.46
C ASN A 103 16.54 -4.16 2.94
N GLU A 104 15.51 -4.54 2.19
CA GLU A 104 15.55 -4.46 0.73
C GLU A 104 14.52 -3.48 0.20
N TYR A 105 14.92 -2.79 -0.87
CA TYR A 105 14.15 -1.75 -1.51
C TYR A 105 14.32 -1.88 -3.01
N PHE A 106 13.23 -1.87 -3.77
CA PHE A 106 13.34 -1.52 -5.18
C PHE A 106 13.43 -0.02 -5.34
N VAL A 107 14.16 0.38 -6.36
CA VAL A 107 14.19 1.76 -6.81
C VAL A 107 13.84 1.78 -8.28
N VAL A 108 12.77 2.48 -8.61
CA VAL A 108 12.27 2.64 -9.98
C VAL A 108 12.63 4.03 -10.45
N PHE A 109 13.08 4.14 -11.70
CA PHE A 109 13.43 5.40 -12.33
C PHE A 109 12.79 5.50 -13.71
N SER A 110 12.32 6.69 -14.06
CA SER A 110 12.03 7.08 -15.44
C SER A 110 13.09 8.07 -15.92
N THR A 111 13.32 8.11 -17.23
CA THR A 111 14.36 8.96 -17.84
C THR A 111 13.81 9.70 -19.04
N LEU A 112 14.30 10.92 -19.26
CA LEU A 112 14.02 11.70 -20.47
C LEU A 112 14.99 11.30 -21.60
N GLY A 113 14.43 11.05 -22.78
CA GLY A 113 15.21 10.81 -23.99
C GLY A 113 15.83 12.09 -24.55
N ASN A 114 17.05 12.01 -25.08
CA ASN A 114 17.68 13.14 -25.80
C ASN A 114 18.13 12.72 -27.20
N ILE A 115 17.56 13.40 -28.21
CA ILE A 115 17.80 13.15 -29.64
C ILE A 115 19.28 13.41 -30.03
N ALA A 116 19.99 14.29 -29.33
CA ALA A 116 21.37 14.66 -29.67
C ALA A 116 22.41 13.58 -29.32
N THR A 117 22.08 12.65 -28.42
CA THR A 117 23.04 11.71 -27.82
C THR A 117 22.62 10.24 -27.92
N SER A 118 21.51 9.93 -28.61
CA SER A 118 20.96 8.56 -28.74
C SER A 118 20.44 7.96 -27.43
N TYR A 119 20.06 8.80 -26.45
CA TYR A 119 19.46 8.32 -25.20
C TYR A 119 17.99 8.01 -25.42
N GLU A 120 17.62 6.75 -25.20
CA GLU A 120 16.24 6.29 -25.20
C GLU A 120 15.67 6.48 -23.79
N PRO A 121 14.47 7.08 -23.65
CA PRO A 121 13.79 7.09 -22.36
C PRO A 121 13.38 5.67 -22.04
N ARG A 122 13.58 5.33 -20.78
CA ARG A 122 13.32 4.01 -20.23
C ARG A 122 12.82 4.16 -18.82
N VAL A 123 12.00 3.21 -18.44
CA VAL A 123 11.75 2.91 -17.03
C VAL A 123 12.52 1.67 -16.68
N PHE A 124 13.32 1.75 -15.64
CA PHE A 124 14.11 0.65 -15.12
C PHE A 124 13.99 0.59 -13.61
N TYR A 125 14.39 -0.55 -13.04
CA TYR A 125 14.51 -0.66 -11.60
C TYR A 125 15.76 -1.41 -11.20
N GLY A 126 16.24 -1.08 -10.01
CA GLY A 126 17.27 -1.81 -9.30
C GLY A 126 16.85 -2.11 -7.86
N LYS A 127 17.73 -2.77 -7.13
CA LYS A 127 17.52 -3.14 -5.73
C LYS A 127 18.64 -2.63 -4.84
N ILE A 128 18.28 -2.12 -3.68
CA ILE A 128 19.20 -1.76 -2.59
C ILE A 128 18.97 -2.74 -1.45
N THR A 129 20.06 -3.25 -0.86
CA THR A 129 20.03 -4.10 0.35
C THR A 129 20.85 -3.46 1.46
N LEU A 130 20.29 -3.42 2.67
CA LEU A 130 20.89 -2.85 3.88
C LEU A 130 21.27 -3.94 4.89
N ASN A 131 22.12 -3.61 5.85
CA ASN A 131 22.37 -4.44 7.04
C ASN A 131 21.45 -4.04 8.21
N SER A 132 21.57 -4.74 9.33
CA SER A 132 20.81 -4.45 10.56
C SER A 132 21.10 -3.07 11.19
N ASN A 133 22.15 -2.37 10.75
CA ASN A 133 22.51 -1.03 11.20
C ASN A 133 22.09 0.05 10.19
N ASN A 134 21.28 -0.30 9.19
CA ASN A 134 20.89 0.59 8.10
C ASN A 134 22.09 1.11 7.28
N ASP A 135 23.12 0.29 7.09
CA ASP A 135 24.19 0.59 6.14
C ASP A 135 23.97 -0.19 4.84
N ILE A 136 24.21 0.45 3.69
CA ILE A 136 24.07 -0.17 2.37
C ILE A 136 25.13 -1.27 2.19
N ILE A 137 24.68 -2.48 1.85
CA ILE A 137 25.54 -3.64 1.56
C ILE A 137 25.66 -3.89 0.06
N SER A 138 24.57 -3.69 -0.70
CA SER A 138 24.58 -3.90 -2.15
C SER A 138 23.58 -3.01 -2.87
N ILE A 139 23.94 -2.68 -4.11
CA ILE A 139 23.12 -2.00 -5.11
C ILE A 139 23.21 -2.88 -6.37
N THR A 140 22.08 -3.35 -6.89
CA THR A 140 22.01 -4.21 -8.09
C THR A 140 21.04 -3.64 -9.11
N ASP A 141 21.44 -3.64 -10.39
CA ASP A 141 20.51 -3.39 -11.50
C ASP A 141 19.72 -4.66 -11.81
N GLU A 142 18.40 -4.58 -11.88
CA GLU A 142 17.55 -5.77 -12.04
C GLU A 142 17.02 -5.89 -13.48
N ALA A 143 16.25 -4.90 -13.97
CA ALA A 143 15.72 -4.94 -15.33
C ALA A 143 15.22 -3.58 -15.88
N ILE A 144 15.03 -3.56 -17.19
CA ILE A 144 14.27 -2.53 -17.91
C ILE A 144 12.80 -2.97 -18.00
N LEU A 145 11.89 -2.08 -17.59
CA LEU A 145 10.44 -2.30 -17.61
C LEU A 145 9.80 -1.78 -18.90
N GLY A 146 10.26 -0.62 -19.36
CA GLY A 146 9.73 0.07 -20.53
C GLY A 146 10.79 0.90 -21.26
N GLY A 147 10.43 1.38 -22.45
CA GLY A 147 11.33 2.09 -23.34
C GLY A 147 11.09 1.74 -24.79
N TYR A 148 10.92 2.78 -25.62
CA TYR A 148 10.69 2.65 -27.05
C TYR A 148 11.78 3.37 -27.85
N SER A 149 12.52 2.60 -28.64
CA SER A 149 13.60 3.11 -29.51
C SER A 149 13.02 3.64 -30.82
N ILE A 150 12.98 4.96 -30.98
CA ILE A 150 12.72 5.58 -32.29
C ILE A 150 13.86 6.53 -32.65
N ASN A 151 14.45 6.32 -33.83
CA ASN A 151 15.59 7.06 -34.36
C ASN A 151 15.34 8.56 -34.66
N SER A 152 14.29 9.23 -34.16
CA SER A 152 14.00 10.62 -34.57
C SER A 152 13.04 11.48 -33.72
N SER A 153 12.65 11.11 -32.49
CA SER A 153 11.73 11.93 -31.68
C SER A 153 12.06 11.92 -30.20
N THR A 154 11.75 13.00 -29.49
CA THR A 154 11.69 13.00 -28.03
C THR A 154 10.57 12.05 -27.63
N THR A 155 10.91 11.14 -26.72
CA THR A 155 10.00 10.21 -26.08
C THR A 155 10.02 10.56 -24.60
N GLU A 156 8.86 10.46 -23.98
CA GLU A 156 8.64 10.81 -22.57
C GLU A 156 7.96 9.63 -21.89
N CYS A 157 8.38 9.35 -20.67
CA CYS A 157 7.81 8.30 -19.85
C CYS A 157 7.87 8.68 -18.37
N SER A 158 6.87 8.25 -17.65
CA SER A 158 6.71 8.46 -16.21
C SER A 158 5.82 7.33 -15.68
N PHE A 159 5.81 7.11 -14.37
CA PHE A 159 5.09 6.00 -13.77
C PHE A 159 4.30 6.47 -12.55
N ALA A 160 3.49 5.57 -12.02
CA ALA A 160 2.73 5.75 -10.79
C ALA A 160 2.67 4.39 -10.08
N ILE A 161 2.74 4.37 -8.75
CA ILE A 161 2.79 3.12 -7.99
C ILE A 161 1.66 3.08 -6.99
N SER A 162 0.84 2.03 -7.06
CA SER A 162 -0.26 1.87 -6.12
C SER A 162 0.24 1.56 -4.71
N LYS A 163 -0.59 1.87 -3.72
CA LYS A 163 -0.52 1.18 -2.43
C LYS A 163 -0.66 -0.35 -2.55
N ASP A 164 -0.52 -1.05 -1.43
CA ASP A 164 -0.62 -2.50 -1.38
C ASP A 164 -1.97 -2.99 -1.92
N ILE A 165 -1.91 -3.90 -2.89
CA ILE A 165 -3.11 -4.50 -3.50
C ILE A 165 -3.55 -5.77 -2.77
N ASN A 166 -2.68 -6.36 -1.96
CA ASN A 166 -2.96 -7.56 -1.17
C ASN A 166 -2.18 -7.57 0.16
N ILE A 167 -2.28 -8.69 0.88
CA ILE A 167 -1.67 -8.86 2.21
C ILE A 167 -0.19 -9.21 2.15
N GLN A 168 0.32 -9.58 0.97
CA GLN A 168 1.71 -9.87 0.74
C GLN A 168 2.53 -8.60 0.54
N GLY A 169 1.87 -7.45 0.38
CA GLY A 169 2.56 -6.21 0.07
C GLY A 169 2.75 -5.96 -1.42
N ASP A 170 2.15 -6.79 -2.28
CA ASP A 170 2.27 -6.59 -3.72
C ASP A 170 1.65 -5.24 -4.09
N LYS A 171 2.18 -4.62 -5.16
CA LYS A 171 1.72 -3.33 -5.69
C LYS A 171 1.58 -3.41 -7.20
N TYR A 172 0.81 -2.49 -7.78
CA TYR A 172 0.86 -2.24 -9.22
C TYR A 172 1.78 -1.06 -9.51
N LEU A 173 2.54 -1.17 -10.59
CA LEU A 173 3.21 -0.05 -11.24
C LEU A 173 2.53 0.19 -12.57
N TYR A 174 2.17 1.44 -12.82
CA TYR A 174 1.57 1.90 -14.06
C TYR A 174 2.59 2.75 -14.80
N LEU A 175 2.79 2.47 -16.08
CA LEU A 175 3.76 3.16 -16.91
C LEU A 175 3.03 3.82 -18.07
N VAL A 176 3.15 5.14 -18.16
CA VAL A 176 2.73 5.91 -19.34
C VAL A 176 3.98 6.23 -20.16
N GLU A 177 4.00 5.83 -21.42
CA GLU A 177 5.10 6.18 -22.34
C GLU A 177 4.59 6.51 -23.75
N GLY A 178 5.24 7.47 -24.39
CA GLY A 178 4.86 7.91 -25.74
C GLY A 178 5.91 8.81 -26.41
N ASN A 179 5.72 9.09 -27.70
CA ASN A 179 6.57 10.00 -28.46
C ASN A 179 5.87 11.32 -28.81
N ASN A 180 6.66 12.40 -28.97
CA ASN A 180 6.15 13.76 -29.20
C ASN A 180 5.63 13.98 -30.65
N GLN A 181 4.95 12.99 -31.23
CA GLN A 181 4.56 12.95 -32.63
C GLN A 181 3.10 12.49 -32.83
N ILE A 182 2.16 13.02 -32.07
CA ILE A 182 0.75 12.56 -32.09
C ILE A 182 0.06 12.59 -33.47
N ASN A 183 0.53 13.45 -34.37
CA ASN A 183 0.02 13.58 -35.74
C ASN A 183 0.83 12.80 -36.79
N ASN A 184 1.81 11.99 -36.37
CA ASN A 184 2.68 11.20 -37.26
C ASN A 184 2.17 9.76 -37.35
N PRO A 185 2.21 9.12 -38.54
CA PRO A 185 1.96 7.67 -38.65
C PRO A 185 2.85 6.78 -37.77
N ASN A 186 3.99 7.29 -37.29
CA ASN A 186 4.87 6.60 -36.34
C ASN A 186 4.56 6.98 -34.87
N TYR A 187 3.37 7.51 -34.59
CA TYR A 187 2.97 7.78 -33.22
C TYR A 187 2.96 6.48 -32.41
N TYR A 188 3.55 6.56 -31.22
CA TYR A 188 3.56 5.49 -30.25
C TYR A 188 3.17 6.09 -28.91
N GLY A 189 2.26 5.41 -28.23
CA GLY A 189 1.79 5.78 -26.91
C GLY A 189 1.05 4.62 -26.27
N LYS A 190 1.26 4.40 -24.98
CA LYS A 190 0.53 3.40 -24.19
C LYS A 190 0.59 3.67 -22.69
N LEU A 191 -0.36 3.04 -22.01
CA LEU A 191 -0.42 2.85 -20.55
C LEU A 191 -0.30 1.36 -20.28
N ASP A 192 0.81 0.93 -19.67
CA ASP A 192 1.08 -0.45 -19.26
C ASP A 192 0.94 -0.62 -17.75
N ARG A 193 0.62 -1.85 -17.33
CA ARG A 193 0.60 -2.26 -15.92
C ARG A 193 1.59 -3.38 -15.65
N PHE A 194 2.27 -3.27 -14.53
CA PHE A 194 3.21 -4.24 -13.99
C PHE A 194 2.79 -4.62 -12.56
N LEU A 195 3.13 -5.83 -12.13
CA LEU A 195 2.96 -6.32 -10.77
C LEU A 195 4.33 -6.29 -10.07
N ILE A 196 4.39 -5.61 -8.94
CA ILE A 196 5.53 -5.59 -8.03
C ILE A 196 5.28 -6.64 -6.95
N THR A 197 6.25 -7.54 -6.78
CA THR A 197 6.32 -8.52 -5.68
C THR A 197 7.74 -8.49 -5.12
N ASP A 198 8.00 -9.07 -3.94
CA ASP A 198 9.36 -9.14 -3.40
C ASP A 198 10.38 -9.86 -4.30
N ASN A 199 9.91 -10.65 -5.27
CA ASN A 199 10.76 -11.35 -6.23
C ASN A 199 11.12 -10.50 -7.46
N GLY A 200 10.53 -9.32 -7.62
CA GLY A 200 10.74 -8.44 -8.76
C GLY A 200 9.46 -7.85 -9.35
N ILE A 201 9.65 -7.10 -10.42
CA ILE A 201 8.59 -6.40 -11.15
C ILE A 201 8.31 -7.12 -12.48
N THR A 202 7.05 -7.48 -12.73
CA THR A 202 6.64 -8.29 -13.88
C THR A 202 5.53 -7.63 -14.70
N TYR A 203 5.67 -7.61 -16.02
CA TYR A 203 4.63 -7.07 -16.91
C TYR A 203 3.33 -7.87 -16.81
N GLN A 204 2.20 -7.16 -16.76
CA GLN A 204 0.86 -7.77 -16.73
C GLN A 204 0.16 -7.57 -18.07
N ASN A 205 -0.16 -6.33 -18.43
CA ASN A 205 -0.93 -6.02 -19.63
C ASN A 205 -0.83 -4.53 -20.00
N THR A 206 -1.08 -4.22 -21.27
CA THR A 206 -1.40 -2.87 -21.75
C THR A 206 -2.86 -2.57 -21.45
N ILE A 207 -3.12 -1.44 -20.80
CA ILE A 207 -4.46 -0.94 -20.50
C ILE A 207 -4.95 -0.10 -21.67
N LEU A 208 -4.15 0.87 -22.11
CA LEU A 208 -4.48 1.74 -23.25
C LEU A 208 -3.30 1.84 -24.21
N ASN A 209 -3.58 2.06 -25.49
CA ASN A 209 -2.56 2.38 -26.48
C ASN A 209 -3.11 3.27 -27.60
N HIS A 210 -2.19 3.86 -28.36
CA HIS A 210 -2.47 4.75 -29.49
C HIS A 210 -3.32 4.14 -30.62
N ASN A 211 -3.46 2.82 -30.73
CA ASN A 211 -4.29 2.19 -31.75
C ASN A 211 -5.76 2.10 -31.36
N ASN A 212 -6.14 2.51 -30.14
CA ASN A 212 -7.53 2.51 -29.71
C ASN A 212 -8.35 3.49 -30.58
N PRO A 213 -9.29 2.99 -31.40
CA PRO A 213 -9.97 3.81 -32.40
C PRO A 213 -10.88 4.85 -31.73
N GLY A 214 -10.74 6.12 -32.15
CA GLY A 214 -11.53 7.24 -31.63
C GLY A 214 -10.89 8.01 -30.47
N GLN A 215 -9.69 7.63 -30.04
CA GLN A 215 -8.98 8.26 -28.92
C GLN A 215 -7.75 9.01 -29.43
N ASN A 216 -7.81 10.35 -29.44
CA ASN A 216 -6.68 11.21 -29.77
C ASN A 216 -5.99 11.64 -28.46
N ILE A 217 -5.34 10.70 -27.79
CA ILE A 217 -4.71 10.89 -26.47
C ILE A 217 -3.20 10.97 -26.63
N ASP A 218 -2.60 11.91 -25.91
CA ASP A 218 -1.17 12.09 -25.84
C ASP A 218 -0.56 11.36 -24.62
N TYR A 219 0.42 10.48 -24.85
CA TYR A 219 1.07 9.67 -23.81
C TYR A 219 2.48 10.18 -23.48
N THR A 220 2.68 11.50 -23.49
CA THR A 220 3.97 12.14 -23.22
C THR A 220 3.89 12.88 -21.88
N PRO A 221 4.07 12.17 -20.75
CA PRO A 221 3.97 12.74 -19.41
C PRO A 221 5.32 13.28 -18.93
N PHE A 222 5.27 14.33 -18.11
CA PHE A 222 6.34 14.60 -17.14
C PHE A 222 6.10 13.87 -15.81
N GLU A 223 4.85 13.59 -15.48
CA GLU A 223 4.43 12.99 -14.21
C GLU A 223 3.13 12.23 -14.44
N VAL A 224 2.94 11.15 -13.69
CA VAL A 224 1.77 10.28 -13.73
C VAL A 224 1.39 10.05 -12.28
N GLU A 225 0.10 10.10 -11.98
CA GLU A 225 -0.39 9.99 -10.60
C GLU A 225 -1.62 9.09 -10.54
N LEU A 226 -1.73 8.26 -9.51
CA LEU A 226 -2.92 7.51 -9.14
C LEU A 226 -3.70 8.23 -8.05
N ASN A 227 -5.02 8.09 -8.09
CA ASN A 227 -5.80 8.47 -6.92
C ASN A 227 -5.57 7.50 -5.75
N HIS A 228 -5.88 7.95 -4.52
CA HIS A 228 -5.60 7.20 -3.29
C HIS A 228 -6.19 5.78 -3.21
N ASP A 229 -7.27 5.50 -3.94
CA ASP A 229 -7.86 4.16 -3.98
C ASP A 229 -7.35 3.28 -5.13
N GLY A 230 -6.54 3.84 -6.04
CA GLY A 230 -5.97 3.18 -7.20
C GLY A 230 -6.97 2.90 -8.32
N SER A 231 -8.15 3.56 -8.29
CA SER A 231 -9.18 3.40 -9.31
C SER A 231 -8.98 4.29 -10.53
N GLN A 232 -8.21 5.38 -10.41
CA GLN A 232 -7.96 6.32 -11.49
C GLN A 232 -6.47 6.63 -11.62
N ILE A 233 -6.02 6.86 -12.84
CA ILE A 233 -4.68 7.34 -13.15
C ILE A 233 -4.77 8.62 -13.99
N ALA A 234 -3.91 9.58 -13.72
CA ALA A 234 -3.88 10.86 -14.39
C ALA A 234 -2.48 11.21 -14.89
N TRP A 235 -2.40 11.95 -15.99
CA TRP A 235 -1.16 12.55 -16.46
C TRP A 235 -1.42 13.80 -17.30
N GLY A 236 -0.41 14.66 -17.36
CA GLY A 236 -0.39 15.83 -18.22
C GLY A 236 0.25 15.58 -19.58
N SER A 237 -0.33 16.16 -20.64
CA SER A 237 0.22 16.13 -21.99
C SER A 237 1.21 17.27 -22.23
N THR A 238 2.43 16.92 -22.59
CA THR A 238 3.45 17.88 -23.02
C THR A 238 3.31 18.32 -24.47
N GLN A 239 2.43 17.75 -25.28
CA GLN A 239 2.17 18.27 -26.64
C GLN A 239 0.92 19.14 -26.73
N LYS A 240 -0.13 18.81 -25.97
CA LYS A 240 -1.45 19.44 -26.08
C LYS A 240 -1.81 20.36 -24.92
N GLY A 241 -1.12 20.27 -23.79
CA GLY A 241 -1.54 20.98 -22.58
C GLY A 241 -2.89 20.50 -22.06
N GLU A 242 -3.20 19.21 -22.26
CA GLU A 242 -4.40 18.54 -21.76
C GLU A 242 -4.02 17.70 -20.52
N ILE A 243 -4.98 17.50 -19.62
CA ILE A 243 -4.89 16.51 -18.54
C ILE A 243 -5.79 15.33 -18.92
N TYR A 244 -5.26 14.13 -18.84
CA TYR A 244 -6.02 12.90 -19.02
C TYR A 244 -6.22 12.23 -17.67
N ILE A 245 -7.42 11.70 -17.45
CA ILE A 245 -7.75 10.82 -16.32
C ILE A 245 -8.40 9.57 -16.88
N VAL A 246 -7.89 8.40 -16.51
CA VAL A 246 -8.34 7.10 -17.00
C VAL A 246 -8.88 6.28 -15.84
N GLU A 247 -10.06 5.70 -16.03
CA GLU A 247 -10.65 4.73 -15.10
C GLU A 247 -9.95 3.36 -15.25
N LEU A 248 -9.48 2.80 -14.14
CA LEU A 248 -8.77 1.52 -14.07
C LEU A 248 -9.70 0.34 -13.78
N ASP A 249 -11.02 0.55 -13.87
CA ASP A 249 -12.07 -0.45 -13.66
C ASP A 249 -12.33 -1.36 -14.89
N GLY A 250 -11.60 -1.12 -15.99
CA GLY A 250 -11.71 -1.87 -17.25
C GLY A 250 -12.82 -1.37 -18.18
N THR A 251 -13.39 -0.19 -17.93
CA THR A 251 -14.39 0.45 -18.81
C THR A 251 -13.76 1.23 -19.98
N ASP A 252 -12.45 1.44 -19.95
CA ASP A 252 -11.71 2.28 -20.90
C ASP A 252 -12.24 3.73 -20.98
N VAL A 253 -12.86 4.22 -19.89
CA VAL A 253 -13.36 5.60 -19.79
C VAL A 253 -12.20 6.55 -19.56
N ILE A 254 -12.20 7.65 -20.32
CA ILE A 254 -11.14 8.65 -20.33
C ILE A 254 -11.76 10.04 -20.25
N HIS A 255 -11.37 10.79 -19.25
CA HIS A 255 -11.73 12.19 -19.08
C HIS A 255 -10.58 13.06 -19.60
N THR A 256 -10.93 14.08 -20.39
CA THR A 256 -9.97 15.04 -20.92
C THR A 256 -10.33 16.43 -20.44
N TYR A 257 -9.39 17.09 -19.79
CA TYR A 257 -9.54 18.46 -19.32
C TYR A 257 -8.53 19.36 -20.03
N THR A 258 -9.02 20.46 -20.59
CA THR A 258 -8.13 21.49 -21.12
C THR A 258 -7.49 22.22 -19.95
N SER A 259 -6.16 22.26 -19.90
CA SER A 259 -5.51 23.29 -19.12
C SER A 259 -5.59 24.57 -19.95
N ASP A 260 -6.49 25.50 -19.59
CA ASP A 260 -6.49 26.80 -20.27
C ASP A 260 -5.07 27.40 -20.13
N ILE A 261 -4.46 27.73 -21.28
CA ILE A 261 -3.20 28.49 -21.47
C ILE A 261 -1.92 27.66 -21.74
N SER A 262 -1.45 27.74 -22.98
CA SER A 262 -0.09 27.71 -23.59
C SER A 262 1.11 26.97 -22.98
N ASP A 263 0.97 26.17 -21.93
CA ASP A 263 2.11 25.63 -21.19
C ASP A 263 1.88 24.21 -20.65
N PHE A 264 2.98 23.48 -20.44
CA PHE A 264 2.96 22.05 -20.17
C PHE A 264 2.67 21.75 -18.70
N PRO A 265 1.65 20.91 -18.37
CA PRO A 265 1.49 20.40 -17.02
C PRO A 265 2.72 19.57 -16.62
N LYS A 266 3.17 19.72 -15.37
CA LYS A 266 4.28 18.93 -14.82
C LYS A 266 3.81 18.20 -13.55
N GLY A 267 3.98 18.81 -12.38
CA GLY A 267 3.44 18.30 -11.11
C GLY A 267 1.94 18.01 -11.19
N ILE A 268 1.49 16.84 -10.75
CA ILE A 268 0.09 16.43 -10.75
C ILE A 268 -0.21 15.58 -9.51
N GLU A 269 -1.26 15.93 -8.77
CA GLU A 269 -1.50 15.32 -7.45
C GLU A 269 -2.98 15.32 -7.09
N PHE A 270 -3.52 14.19 -6.61
CA PHE A 270 -4.91 14.12 -6.18
C PHE A 270 -5.09 14.73 -4.78
N SER A 271 -6.29 15.27 -4.52
CA SER A 271 -6.68 15.57 -3.14
C SER A 271 -6.83 14.28 -2.31
N PRO A 272 -6.62 14.33 -0.98
CA PRO A 272 -6.84 13.20 -0.06
C PRO A 272 -8.16 12.46 -0.24
N ASP A 273 -9.23 13.19 -0.56
CA ASP A 273 -10.58 12.64 -0.73
C ASP A 273 -10.92 12.24 -2.18
N GLY A 274 -9.96 12.38 -3.10
CA GLY A 274 -10.13 12.11 -4.52
C GLY A 274 -11.08 13.07 -5.26
N SER A 275 -11.55 14.15 -4.63
CA SER A 275 -12.53 15.07 -5.24
C SER A 275 -11.93 16.07 -6.23
N LYS A 276 -10.62 16.27 -6.19
CA LYS A 276 -9.86 17.22 -7.02
C LYS A 276 -8.56 16.62 -7.49
N LEU A 277 -8.07 17.16 -8.59
CA LEU A 277 -6.73 16.91 -9.13
C LEU A 277 -6.00 18.24 -9.28
N PHE A 278 -4.93 18.42 -8.54
CA PHE A 278 -4.09 19.61 -8.58
C PHE A 278 -2.97 19.41 -9.59
N PHE A 279 -2.53 20.49 -10.22
CA PHE A 279 -1.40 20.42 -11.12
C PHE A 279 -0.66 21.76 -11.23
N SER A 280 0.63 21.67 -11.53
CA SER A 280 1.52 22.80 -11.80
C SER A 280 1.88 22.89 -13.28
N GLN A 281 2.38 24.04 -13.72
CA GLN A 281 2.82 24.30 -15.10
C GLN A 281 4.19 24.97 -15.11
N PHE A 282 4.96 24.82 -16.20
CA PHE A 282 6.35 25.32 -16.31
C PHE A 282 6.51 26.81 -16.00
N TYR A 283 5.55 27.65 -16.39
CA TYR A 283 5.58 29.11 -16.18
C TYR A 283 4.22 29.66 -15.72
N GLY A 284 3.49 28.90 -14.90
CA GLY A 284 2.10 29.20 -14.52
C GLY A 284 1.78 29.20 -13.03
N ASP A 285 0.50 29.43 -12.73
CA ASP A 285 -0.08 29.24 -11.39
C ASP A 285 -0.41 27.76 -11.16
N ILE A 286 -0.53 27.38 -9.88
CA ILE A 286 -1.10 26.08 -9.51
C ILE A 286 -2.60 26.10 -9.81
N LYS A 287 -3.06 25.03 -10.46
CA LYS A 287 -4.44 24.83 -10.86
C LYS A 287 -5.00 23.56 -10.23
N TYR A 288 -6.30 23.41 -10.30
CA TYR A 288 -6.96 22.17 -9.96
C TYR A 288 -8.19 21.93 -10.84
N ILE A 289 -8.50 20.66 -11.06
CA ILE A 289 -9.77 20.19 -11.61
C ILE A 289 -10.66 19.83 -10.44
N ASP A 290 -11.88 20.36 -10.42
CA ASP A 290 -12.91 20.02 -9.43
C ASP A 290 -13.91 19.04 -10.06
N PHE A 291 -13.93 17.79 -9.59
CA PHE A 291 -14.78 16.76 -10.19
C PHE A 291 -16.27 16.96 -9.91
N ASN A 292 -16.64 17.86 -9.00
CA ASN A 292 -18.04 18.17 -8.76
C ASN A 292 -18.68 18.97 -9.91
N ASP A 293 -17.90 19.83 -10.57
CA ASP A 293 -18.37 20.66 -11.68
C ASP A 293 -17.57 20.48 -12.98
N ASN A 294 -16.58 19.59 -12.97
CA ASN A 294 -15.69 19.27 -14.10
C ASN A 294 -15.02 20.52 -14.69
N GLN A 295 -14.65 21.48 -13.85
CA GLN A 295 -13.97 22.70 -14.28
C GLN A 295 -12.52 22.74 -13.80
N THR A 296 -11.65 23.23 -14.69
CA THR A 296 -10.29 23.66 -14.35
C THR A 296 -10.33 25.04 -13.71
N LYS A 297 -9.69 25.20 -12.55
CA LYS A 297 -9.68 26.43 -11.74
C LYS A 297 -8.26 26.80 -11.33
N ILE A 298 -8.00 28.09 -11.15
CA ILE A 298 -6.70 28.63 -10.72
C ILE A 298 -6.73 28.87 -9.20
N ILE A 299 -5.64 28.53 -8.52
CA ILE A 299 -5.42 28.89 -7.11
C ILE A 299 -4.71 30.25 -7.07
N ASN A 300 -5.51 31.31 -6.91
CA ASN A 300 -4.98 32.68 -6.92
C ASN A 300 -3.91 32.89 -5.83
N GLY A 301 -2.73 33.36 -6.24
CA GLY A 301 -1.60 33.63 -5.34
C GLY A 301 -0.65 32.44 -5.14
N ALA A 302 -0.96 31.27 -5.69
CA ALA A 302 -0.07 30.13 -5.74
C ALA A 302 0.67 30.13 -7.08
N SER A 303 1.74 30.93 -7.18
CA SER A 303 2.58 30.94 -8.37
C SER A 303 3.67 29.88 -8.28
N ALA A 304 3.82 29.06 -9.32
CA ALA A 304 4.84 28.02 -9.41
C ALA A 304 6.18 28.57 -9.94
N ALA A 305 6.42 29.89 -9.84
CA ALA A 305 7.43 30.64 -10.62
C ALA A 305 8.89 30.12 -10.56
N ILE A 306 9.20 29.12 -9.74
CA ILE A 306 10.50 28.45 -9.70
C ILE A 306 10.43 26.93 -9.39
N SER A 307 9.27 26.31 -9.23
CA SER A 307 9.17 24.86 -8.93
C SER A 307 7.99 24.20 -9.58
N ARG A 308 8.24 23.01 -10.13
CA ARG A 308 7.41 22.33 -11.11
C ARG A 308 6.74 21.06 -10.56
N HIS A 309 6.71 20.88 -9.24
CA HIS A 309 6.25 19.65 -8.58
C HIS A 309 5.33 20.02 -7.41
N ILE A 310 4.35 19.17 -7.15
CA ILE A 310 3.36 19.34 -6.09
C ILE A 310 3.12 17.97 -5.48
N GLU A 311 3.21 17.87 -4.16
CA GLU A 311 3.13 16.58 -3.47
C GLU A 311 2.18 16.68 -2.30
N LEU A 312 1.30 15.69 -2.14
CA LEU A 312 0.44 15.57 -1.00
C LEU A 312 1.21 14.96 0.18
N ALA A 313 1.32 15.67 1.29
CA ALA A 313 1.91 15.11 2.49
C ALA A 313 0.89 14.35 3.35
N SER A 314 1.41 13.50 4.24
CA SER A 314 0.63 12.72 5.22
C SER A 314 -0.22 13.57 6.19
N ASP A 315 0.04 14.87 6.29
CA ASP A 315 -0.79 15.79 7.07
C ASP A 315 -2.01 16.33 6.29
N GLY A 316 -2.20 15.87 5.05
CA GLY A 316 -3.28 16.21 4.15
C GLY A 316 -3.09 17.54 3.40
N TYR A 317 -1.91 18.15 3.43
CA TYR A 317 -1.59 19.38 2.71
C TYR A 317 -0.77 19.07 1.47
N LEU A 318 -1.02 19.83 0.41
CA LEU A 318 -0.18 19.84 -0.77
C LEU A 318 1.00 20.76 -0.51
N TYR A 319 2.20 20.29 -0.78
CA TYR A 319 3.42 21.06 -0.66
C TYR A 319 4.00 21.33 -2.05
N CYS A 320 4.49 22.55 -2.21
CA CYS A 320 5.25 23.01 -3.36
C CYS A 320 6.37 23.91 -2.86
N LEU A 321 7.32 24.28 -3.72
CA LEU A 321 8.48 25.04 -3.25
C LEU A 321 8.06 26.39 -2.65
N GLY A 322 8.35 26.56 -1.35
CA GLY A 322 8.11 27.81 -0.62
C GLY A 322 6.67 28.04 -0.15
N SER A 323 5.73 27.11 -0.39
CA SER A 323 4.36 27.21 0.08
C SER A 323 3.70 25.85 0.32
N SER A 324 2.64 25.84 1.13
CA SER A 324 1.71 24.73 1.24
C SER A 324 0.32 25.17 0.80
N ILE A 325 -0.53 24.23 0.41
CA ILE A 325 -1.93 24.46 0.07
C ILE A 325 -2.76 23.46 0.86
N ASN A 326 -3.79 23.94 1.54
CA ASN A 326 -4.82 23.07 2.11
C ASN A 326 -5.80 22.68 1.00
N PRO A 327 -5.86 21.41 0.55
CA PRO A 327 -6.67 21.02 -0.61
C PRO A 327 -8.18 21.17 -0.38
N ASN A 328 -8.61 21.25 0.88
CA ASN A 328 -10.02 21.40 1.25
C ASN A 328 -10.48 22.86 1.26
N THR A 329 -9.65 23.76 1.80
CA THR A 329 -9.97 25.19 1.94
C THR A 329 -9.36 26.06 0.84
N LEU A 330 -8.41 25.52 0.08
CA LEU A 330 -7.61 26.20 -0.95
C LEU A 330 -6.78 27.37 -0.40
N VAL A 331 -6.52 27.39 0.91
CA VAL A 331 -5.71 28.41 1.57
C VAL A 331 -4.22 28.09 1.38
N ILE A 332 -3.45 29.10 0.96
CA ILE A 332 -2.01 29.00 0.71
C ILE A 332 -1.23 29.45 1.95
N GLY A 333 -0.10 28.79 2.22
CA GLY A 333 0.87 29.22 3.23
C GLY A 333 0.40 29.00 4.66
N GLU A 334 -0.62 28.16 4.89
CA GLU A 334 -1.02 27.73 6.24
C GLU A 334 0.14 27.03 6.98
N LYS A 335 1.01 26.37 6.22
CA LYS A 335 2.26 25.80 6.69
C LYS A 335 3.40 26.34 5.84
N THR A 336 4.45 26.80 6.49
CA THR A 336 5.66 27.24 5.81
C THR A 336 6.72 26.17 5.96
N ILE A 337 7.16 25.63 4.83
CA ILE A 337 8.49 25.02 4.75
C ILE A 337 9.49 26.15 5.04
N PRO A 338 10.37 26.05 6.05
CA PRO A 338 11.36 27.09 6.34
C PRO A 338 12.27 27.32 5.14
N PHE A 339 11.94 28.34 4.35
CA PHE A 339 12.74 28.79 3.23
C PHE A 339 13.68 29.90 3.72
N THR A 340 14.98 29.59 3.88
CA THR A 340 15.99 30.64 4.05
C THR A 340 16.36 31.21 2.69
N ALA A 341 16.02 32.49 2.52
CA ALA A 341 16.21 33.31 1.33
C ALA A 341 17.60 33.19 0.68
N PHE A 342 17.59 33.35 -0.66
CA PHE A 342 18.73 33.52 -1.56
C PHE A 342 19.96 34.14 -0.91
N ILE A 343 20.88 33.30 -0.47
CA ILE A 343 22.29 33.68 -0.39
C ILE A 343 22.87 33.23 -1.71
N SER A 344 23.57 34.12 -2.41
CA SER A 344 24.20 33.84 -3.70
C SER A 344 24.78 32.42 -3.74
N ASN A 345 24.13 31.57 -4.54
CA ASN A 345 24.46 30.18 -4.93
C ASN A 345 23.86 29.02 -4.10
N HIS A 346 22.57 28.66 -4.25
CA HIS A 346 22.09 27.29 -3.88
C HIS A 346 20.91 27.25 -2.89
N SER A 347 19.76 26.65 -3.23
CA SER A 347 18.78 26.13 -2.27
C SER A 347 18.06 24.92 -2.86
N ILE A 348 18.13 23.78 -2.16
CA ILE A 348 17.51 22.50 -2.52
C ILE A 348 16.50 22.15 -1.41
N SER A 349 15.30 21.70 -1.76
CA SER A 349 14.24 21.34 -0.80
C SER A 349 13.45 20.13 -1.30
N THR A 350 13.30 19.15 -0.42
CA THR A 350 12.89 17.76 -0.69
C THR A 350 11.42 17.51 -0.39
N LEU A 351 10.62 17.07 -1.37
CA LEU A 351 9.29 16.50 -1.15
C LEU A 351 9.31 15.06 -1.69
N PRO A 352 9.08 14.00 -0.89
CA PRO A 352 8.92 12.64 -1.41
C PRO A 352 7.84 12.61 -2.43
N ASP A 353 8.21 12.27 -3.68
CA ASP A 353 7.32 11.54 -4.55
C ASP A 353 6.85 10.31 -3.76
N GLN A 354 5.54 10.26 -3.63
CA GLN A 354 4.85 9.30 -2.81
C GLN A 354 4.27 8.21 -3.71
N ILE A 355 4.60 6.94 -3.45
CA ILE A 355 3.70 5.81 -3.71
C ILE A 355 2.28 6.27 -3.39
N ASP A 356 1.52 6.36 -4.45
CA ASP A 356 0.31 7.14 -4.55
C ASP A 356 -0.72 6.56 -3.58
N GLY A 357 -1.11 7.39 -2.62
CA GLY A 357 -1.99 7.00 -1.51
C GLY A 357 -1.46 5.95 -0.54
N TYR A 358 -0.14 5.80 -0.44
CA TYR A 358 0.48 5.08 0.66
C TYR A 358 0.51 5.94 1.93
N GLU A 359 0.37 5.30 3.10
CA GLU A 359 0.50 5.98 4.38
C GLU A 359 1.99 6.02 4.77
N TYR A 360 2.70 7.12 4.55
CA TYR A 360 4.16 7.17 4.75
C TYR A 360 4.62 6.90 6.19
N ASN A 361 3.75 7.19 7.16
CA ASN A 361 3.95 6.81 8.56
C ASN A 361 3.97 5.27 8.75
N SER A 362 3.41 4.51 7.81
CA SER A 362 3.51 3.04 7.75
C SER A 362 4.74 2.55 6.99
N MET A 363 5.39 3.32 6.10
CA MET A 363 6.69 2.90 5.54
C MET A 363 7.78 2.85 6.59
N ALA A 364 7.78 3.82 7.51
CA ALA A 364 8.64 3.83 8.69
C ALA A 364 8.21 2.75 9.73
N LYS A 365 7.02 2.16 9.54
CA LYS A 365 6.48 1.02 10.29
C LYS A 365 6.17 -0.16 9.35
N GLN A 366 7.07 -0.49 8.43
CA GLN A 366 6.92 -1.75 7.70
C GLN A 366 6.64 -2.85 8.71
N THR A 367 5.54 -3.57 8.49
CA THR A 367 5.00 -4.49 9.51
C THR A 367 6.05 -5.53 9.86
N SER A 368 6.75 -6.05 8.85
CA SER A 368 7.91 -6.94 8.99
C SER A 368 9.00 -6.35 9.88
N CYS A 369 9.26 -5.05 9.82
CA CYS A 369 10.42 -4.42 10.49
C CYS A 369 10.15 -4.02 11.91
N CYS A 370 8.94 -3.54 12.16
CA CYS A 370 8.48 -3.44 13.53
C CYS A 370 8.51 -4.83 14.20
N ILE A 371 8.12 -5.89 13.49
CA ILE A 371 8.13 -7.25 14.05
C ILE A 371 9.56 -7.71 14.34
N GLU A 372 10.48 -7.63 13.37
CA GLU A 372 11.86 -8.09 13.56
C GLU A 372 12.59 -7.34 14.67
N GLN A 373 12.37 -6.03 14.79
CA GLN A 373 13.10 -5.21 15.76
C GLN A 373 12.48 -5.22 17.16
N ASN A 374 11.15 -5.33 17.26
CA ASN A 374 10.44 -5.07 18.52
C ASN A 374 9.65 -6.26 19.07
N GLN A 375 9.52 -7.38 18.33
CA GLN A 375 8.68 -8.50 18.77
C GLN A 375 9.46 -9.72 19.22
N VAL A 376 9.23 -10.11 20.47
CA VAL A 376 9.63 -11.40 21.00
C VAL A 376 8.37 -12.22 21.25
N TYR A 377 8.11 -13.18 20.36
CA TYR A 377 6.96 -14.05 20.50
C TYR A 377 7.15 -15.02 21.67
N THR A 378 6.13 -15.15 22.53
CA THR A 378 6.11 -16.21 23.54
C THR A 378 6.19 -17.60 22.89
N ARG A 379 5.68 -17.74 21.66
CA ARG A 379 5.77 -18.99 20.90
C ARG A 379 5.85 -18.78 19.39
N THR A 380 6.84 -19.40 18.75
CA THR A 380 7.10 -19.23 17.32
C THR A 380 6.60 -20.37 16.43
N THR A 381 6.16 -21.49 17.02
CA THR A 381 5.72 -22.69 16.29
C THR A 381 4.25 -22.99 16.53
N ALA A 382 3.54 -23.32 15.45
CA ALA A 382 2.16 -23.77 15.52
C ALA A 382 2.06 -25.06 16.33
N PHE A 383 0.93 -25.26 17.01
CA PHE A 383 0.72 -26.39 17.88
C PHE A 383 -0.74 -26.81 18.01
N SER A 384 -0.95 -28.06 18.40
CA SER A 384 -2.29 -28.56 18.73
C SER A 384 -2.64 -28.23 20.17
N ALA A 385 -3.73 -27.50 20.36
CA ALA A 385 -4.28 -27.12 21.63
C ALA A 385 -4.70 -28.35 22.45
N LEU A 386 -4.31 -28.37 23.73
CA LEU A 386 -4.79 -29.36 24.68
C LEU A 386 -6.26 -29.10 25.01
N SER A 387 -7.03 -30.18 25.17
CA SER A 387 -8.45 -30.13 25.56
C SER A 387 -8.61 -29.77 27.05
N THR A 388 -8.31 -28.53 27.40
CA THR A 388 -8.35 -28.00 28.77
C THR A 388 -8.77 -26.52 28.78
N THR A 389 -8.89 -25.94 29.98
CA THR A 389 -9.09 -24.50 30.16
C THR A 389 -7.74 -23.81 30.31
N TRP A 390 -7.49 -22.81 29.48
CA TRP A 390 -6.33 -21.92 29.56
C TRP A 390 -6.69 -20.68 30.36
N THR A 391 -5.77 -20.29 31.22
CA THR A 391 -5.85 -19.09 32.05
C THR A 391 -4.46 -18.45 32.12
N ASN A 392 -4.37 -17.26 32.68
CA ASN A 392 -3.09 -16.64 32.99
C ASN A 392 -2.17 -17.50 33.89
N LEU A 393 -2.71 -18.44 34.67
CA LEU A 393 -1.92 -19.32 35.54
C LEU A 393 -1.48 -20.62 34.86
N SER A 394 -2.16 -21.04 33.80
CA SER A 394 -1.88 -22.30 33.11
C SER A 394 -2.29 -22.20 31.65
N ASN A 395 -1.30 -22.16 30.76
CA ASN A 395 -1.51 -22.04 29.33
C ASN A 395 -0.30 -22.62 28.56
N PRO A 396 -0.47 -22.98 27.27
CA PRO A 396 0.59 -23.64 26.50
C PRO A 396 1.63 -22.69 25.89
N PHE A 397 1.59 -21.39 26.22
CA PHE A 397 2.58 -20.41 25.77
C PHE A 397 3.64 -20.24 26.86
N GLN A 398 3.21 -19.82 28.05
CA GLN A 398 4.05 -19.66 29.23
C GLN A 398 3.17 -19.50 30.48
N ASP A 399 3.39 -20.36 31.48
CA ASP A 399 2.66 -20.28 32.75
C ASP A 399 2.91 -18.94 33.47
N GLY A 400 1.86 -18.34 34.02
CA GLY A 400 1.93 -17.10 34.81
C GLY A 400 1.72 -15.80 34.02
N LEU A 401 1.52 -15.86 32.70
CA LEU A 401 1.27 -14.69 31.85
C LEU A 401 -0.17 -14.67 31.31
N ALA A 402 -0.84 -13.53 31.46
CA ALA A 402 -2.15 -13.26 30.86
C ALA A 402 -2.02 -12.76 29.43
N ASP A 403 -0.95 -12.01 29.15
CA ASP A 403 -0.62 -11.44 27.85
C ASP A 403 0.46 -12.33 27.21
N VAL A 404 0.13 -12.96 26.09
CA VAL A 404 1.01 -13.90 25.38
C VAL A 404 0.95 -13.63 23.89
N SER A 405 2.00 -14.01 23.15
CA SER A 405 2.08 -13.76 21.72
C SER A 405 2.54 -15.00 20.94
N THR A 406 2.06 -15.14 19.70
CA THR A 406 2.51 -16.21 18.80
C THR A 406 2.61 -15.79 17.34
N SER A 407 3.69 -16.21 16.67
CA SER A 407 3.89 -15.91 15.24
C SER A 407 3.17 -16.88 14.28
N ALA A 408 2.68 -18.03 14.78
CA ALA A 408 2.12 -19.09 13.95
C ALA A 408 0.66 -19.46 14.29
N GLY A 409 0.21 -19.22 15.52
CA GLY A 409 -1.13 -19.58 15.98
C GLY A 409 -1.24 -21.02 16.49
N PHE A 410 -2.43 -21.60 16.46
CA PHE A 410 -2.69 -22.95 17.02
C PHE A 410 -3.93 -23.63 16.44
N ILE A 411 -4.02 -24.95 16.65
CA ILE A 411 -5.07 -25.82 16.14
C ILE A 411 -5.84 -26.44 17.31
N VAL A 412 -7.15 -26.24 17.39
CA VAL A 412 -8.03 -27.01 18.26
C VAL A 412 -8.44 -28.27 17.52
N ALA A 413 -7.74 -29.37 17.84
CA ALA A 413 -7.85 -30.62 17.12
C ALA A 413 -9.18 -31.34 17.38
N THR A 414 -9.59 -32.16 16.41
CA THR A 414 -10.79 -33.02 16.46
C THR A 414 -10.93 -33.73 17.81
N GLY A 415 -12.12 -33.66 18.41
CA GLY A 415 -12.44 -34.25 19.72
C GLY A 415 -12.04 -33.40 20.93
N SER A 416 -11.38 -32.26 20.71
CA SER A 416 -10.93 -31.38 21.79
C SER A 416 -11.95 -30.30 22.14
N LYS A 417 -12.01 -29.95 23.43
CA LYS A 417 -12.68 -28.77 23.94
C LYS A 417 -11.67 -27.88 24.66
N THR A 418 -11.38 -26.74 24.07
CA THR A 418 -10.46 -25.74 24.63
C THR A 418 -11.25 -24.51 25.05
N ILE A 419 -11.02 -24.04 26.28
CA ILE A 419 -11.63 -22.82 26.82
C ILE A 419 -10.49 -21.86 27.12
N ILE A 420 -10.53 -20.63 26.62
CA ILE A 420 -9.52 -19.61 26.90
C ILE A 420 -10.21 -18.50 27.67
N LYS A 421 -9.72 -18.26 28.90
CA LYS A 421 -10.39 -17.38 29.85
C LYS A 421 -9.45 -16.34 30.43
N ASN A 422 -9.85 -15.07 30.38
CA ASN A 422 -9.11 -13.93 30.96
C ASN A 422 -7.68 -13.82 30.43
N MET A 423 -7.49 -13.98 29.11
CA MET A 423 -6.19 -13.87 28.47
C MET A 423 -6.24 -12.91 27.28
N ASN A 424 -5.09 -12.32 26.97
CA ASN A 424 -4.87 -11.56 25.75
C ASN A 424 -3.82 -12.30 24.92
N ILE A 425 -4.17 -12.63 23.68
CA ILE A 425 -3.27 -13.32 22.75
C ILE A 425 -3.06 -12.45 21.53
N GLU A 426 -1.79 -12.09 21.30
CA GLU A 426 -1.34 -11.36 20.12
C GLU A 426 -0.83 -12.32 19.06
N PHE A 427 -1.21 -12.08 17.81
CA PHE A 427 -0.93 -12.95 16.68
C PHE A 427 -0.07 -12.23 15.64
N GLY A 428 1.01 -12.88 15.21
CA GLY A 428 1.80 -12.42 14.08
C GLY A 428 0.99 -12.44 12.77
N PRO A 429 1.44 -11.73 11.72
CA PRO A 429 0.67 -11.54 10.49
C PRO A 429 0.25 -12.83 9.79
N LYS A 430 1.13 -13.84 9.81
CA LYS A 430 0.93 -15.16 9.19
C LYS A 430 0.25 -16.17 10.14
N ALA A 431 -0.09 -15.78 11.37
CA ALA A 431 -0.68 -16.66 12.36
C ALA A 431 -2.18 -16.88 12.13
N LYS A 432 -2.65 -18.10 12.40
CA LYS A 432 -4.05 -18.51 12.24
C LYS A 432 -4.49 -19.41 13.38
N VAL A 433 -5.74 -19.28 13.82
CA VAL A 433 -6.37 -20.24 14.74
C VAL A 433 -7.30 -21.15 13.96
N ILE A 434 -7.10 -22.47 14.06
CA ILE A 434 -7.91 -23.45 13.33
C ILE A 434 -8.74 -24.25 14.33
N VAL A 435 -10.05 -24.33 14.11
CA VAL A 435 -10.96 -25.21 14.85
C VAL A 435 -11.41 -26.32 13.91
N GLU A 436 -10.89 -27.53 14.11
CA GLU A 436 -11.17 -28.67 13.24
C GLU A 436 -12.62 -29.17 13.36
N PRO A 437 -13.13 -29.92 12.35
CA PRO A 437 -14.38 -30.64 12.47
C PRO A 437 -14.37 -31.52 13.73
N GLY A 438 -15.40 -31.44 14.56
CA GLY A 438 -15.41 -32.21 15.80
C GLY A 438 -14.72 -31.55 16.99
N ALA A 439 -14.30 -30.28 16.88
CA ALA A 439 -13.63 -29.53 17.95
C ALA A 439 -14.48 -28.35 18.47
N LEU A 440 -14.20 -27.91 19.69
CA LEU A 440 -14.87 -26.77 20.34
C LEU A 440 -13.84 -25.80 20.95
N LEU A 441 -13.87 -24.55 20.49
CA LEU A 441 -13.16 -23.42 21.08
C LEU A 441 -14.15 -22.48 21.79
N ILE A 442 -13.84 -22.07 23.01
CA ILE A 442 -14.62 -21.09 23.77
C ILE A 442 -13.70 -19.94 24.19
N LEU A 443 -14.03 -18.71 23.80
CA LEU A 443 -13.40 -17.49 24.29
C LEU A 443 -14.31 -16.85 25.34
N ASP A 444 -13.80 -16.69 26.56
CA ASP A 444 -14.54 -16.20 27.73
C ASP A 444 -13.78 -15.06 28.39
N ASN A 445 -14.20 -13.81 28.14
CA ASN A 445 -13.48 -12.60 28.54
C ASN A 445 -12.01 -12.63 28.07
N THR A 446 -11.80 -12.84 26.78
CA THR A 446 -10.47 -13.00 26.15
C THR A 446 -10.32 -12.03 24.97
N LYS A 447 -9.14 -11.46 24.77
CA LYS A 447 -8.79 -10.66 23.58
C LYS A 447 -7.89 -11.46 22.65
N PHE A 448 -8.32 -11.63 21.39
CA PHE A 448 -7.44 -12.04 20.29
C PHE A 448 -7.19 -10.82 19.41
N THR A 449 -5.92 -10.51 19.13
CA THR A 449 -5.57 -9.33 18.34
C THR A 449 -4.33 -9.54 17.49
N GLY A 450 -4.22 -8.77 16.42
CA GLY A 450 -2.95 -8.60 15.72
C GLY A 450 -1.95 -7.79 16.58
N LEU A 451 -0.75 -7.55 16.06
CA LEU A 451 0.26 -6.80 16.80
C LEU A 451 -0.04 -5.29 16.69
N ASP A 452 -0.74 -4.75 17.69
CA ASP A 452 -1.20 -3.36 17.72
C ASP A 452 -0.02 -2.38 17.57
N ASN A 453 1.13 -2.65 18.20
CA ASN A 453 2.32 -1.81 18.13
C ASN A 453 3.03 -1.84 16.77
N CYS A 454 2.79 -2.89 15.97
CA CYS A 454 3.31 -3.01 14.60
C CYS A 454 2.23 -2.81 13.55
N GLN A 455 1.04 -2.34 13.96
CA GLN A 455 -0.11 -2.12 13.07
C GLN A 455 -0.45 -3.35 12.22
N ALA A 456 -0.13 -4.55 12.74
CA ALA A 456 -0.14 -5.78 11.97
C ALA A 456 -1.49 -6.48 12.10
N MET A 457 -2.11 -6.83 10.98
CA MET A 457 -3.30 -7.68 11.00
C MET A 457 -2.91 -9.16 10.93
N TRP A 458 -3.58 -10.01 11.69
CA TRP A 458 -3.41 -11.47 11.65
C TRP A 458 -4.48 -12.16 10.79
N LEU A 459 -4.30 -13.43 10.42
CA LEU A 459 -5.22 -14.09 9.49
C LEU A 459 -6.61 -14.38 10.10
N GLY A 460 -6.71 -14.45 11.42
CA GLY A 460 -7.96 -14.70 12.15
C GLY A 460 -8.26 -16.17 12.45
N VAL A 461 -9.54 -16.47 12.69
CA VAL A 461 -10.00 -17.82 13.10
C VAL A 461 -10.71 -18.54 11.95
N GLU A 462 -10.31 -19.77 11.67
CA GLU A 462 -11.03 -20.68 10.77
C GLU A 462 -11.77 -21.76 11.55
N VAL A 463 -13.04 -21.95 11.23
CA VAL A 463 -13.92 -22.94 11.84
C VAL A 463 -14.34 -23.93 10.77
N TRP A 464 -13.63 -25.04 10.69
CA TRP A 464 -13.78 -26.00 9.61
C TRP A 464 -14.96 -26.93 9.84
N GLY A 465 -15.61 -27.31 8.75
CA GLY A 465 -16.73 -28.24 8.75
C GLY A 465 -16.58 -29.41 7.80
N ASP A 466 -17.57 -30.29 7.83
CA ASP A 466 -17.87 -31.23 6.75
C ASP A 466 -19.18 -30.80 6.09
N ARG A 467 -19.07 -30.26 4.87
CA ARG A 467 -20.21 -29.75 4.10
C ARG A 467 -21.32 -30.78 3.89
N THR A 468 -20.98 -32.06 3.90
CA THR A 468 -21.90 -33.16 3.63
C THR A 468 -22.67 -33.66 4.86
N LYS A 469 -22.37 -33.11 6.03
CA LYS A 469 -22.89 -33.60 7.32
C LYS A 469 -23.74 -32.55 8.02
N THR A 470 -24.57 -33.03 8.94
CA THR A 470 -25.49 -32.22 9.74
C THR A 470 -24.78 -31.45 10.86
N GLN A 471 -25.36 -30.32 11.27
CA GLN A 471 -25.03 -29.62 12.53
C GLN A 471 -25.81 -30.15 13.74
N GLU A 472 -26.59 -31.24 13.59
CA GLU A 472 -27.49 -31.77 14.63
C GLU A 472 -26.91 -32.92 15.48
N THR A 473 -25.72 -33.41 15.15
CA THR A 473 -25.09 -34.53 15.89
C THR A 473 -24.09 -34.00 16.90
N TRP A 474 -24.28 -34.36 18.17
CA TRP A 474 -23.49 -33.86 19.30
C TRP A 474 -22.97 -35.00 20.17
N THR A 475 -21.77 -34.84 20.72
CA THR A 475 -21.26 -35.71 21.79
C THR A 475 -21.92 -35.35 23.12
N SER A 476 -21.80 -36.25 24.11
CA SER A 476 -22.27 -36.00 25.48
C SER A 476 -21.63 -34.75 26.12
N ASN A 477 -20.45 -34.34 25.65
CA ASN A 477 -19.71 -33.19 26.18
C ASN A 477 -20.05 -31.87 25.45
N GLY A 478 -21.07 -31.88 24.58
CA GLY A 478 -21.56 -30.70 23.87
C GLY A 478 -20.72 -30.27 22.67
N ILE A 479 -19.85 -31.15 22.17
CA ILE A 479 -19.05 -30.93 20.97
C ILE A 479 -19.84 -31.45 19.77
N ASN A 480 -19.92 -30.66 18.69
CA ASN A 480 -20.55 -31.15 17.46
C ASN A 480 -19.66 -32.22 16.83
N VAL A 481 -20.23 -33.28 16.26
CA VAL A 481 -19.44 -34.40 15.74
C VAL A 481 -18.79 -34.10 14.38
N HIS A 482 -19.40 -33.25 13.57
CA HIS A 482 -19.02 -33.06 12.17
C HIS A 482 -18.54 -31.66 11.83
N GLN A 483 -18.76 -30.71 12.73
CA GLN A 483 -18.45 -29.30 12.51
C GLN A 483 -17.56 -28.81 13.64
N GLY A 484 -16.56 -28.01 13.29
CA GLY A 484 -15.85 -27.19 14.26
C GLY A 484 -16.82 -26.17 14.84
N ARG A 485 -16.61 -25.80 16.09
CA ARG A 485 -17.46 -24.84 16.79
C ARG A 485 -16.63 -23.83 17.56
N ILE A 486 -16.96 -22.55 17.38
CA ILE A 486 -16.45 -21.49 18.23
C ILE A 486 -17.61 -20.79 18.97
N ILE A 487 -17.37 -20.49 20.24
CA ILE A 487 -18.22 -19.63 21.06
C ILE A 487 -17.40 -18.44 21.54
N VAL A 488 -17.84 -17.23 21.24
CA VAL A 488 -17.23 -15.98 21.72
C VAL A 488 -18.21 -15.28 22.63
N LYS A 489 -17.81 -15.04 23.88
CA LYS A 489 -18.73 -14.60 24.93
C LYS A 489 -18.07 -13.73 26.00
N ASN A 490 -18.88 -13.21 26.93
CA ASN A 490 -18.45 -12.37 28.05
C ASN A 490 -17.51 -11.22 27.65
N SER A 491 -17.95 -10.37 26.73
CA SER A 491 -17.17 -9.22 26.25
C SER A 491 -15.80 -9.55 25.65
N SER A 492 -15.61 -10.80 25.18
CA SER A 492 -14.40 -11.17 24.44
C SER A 492 -14.26 -10.34 23.17
N GLU A 493 -13.03 -10.09 22.77
CA GLU A 493 -12.70 -9.23 21.64
C GLU A 493 -11.88 -9.99 20.60
N ILE A 494 -12.21 -9.83 19.33
CA ILE A 494 -11.38 -10.27 18.21
C ILE A 494 -11.11 -9.05 17.34
N ASN A 495 -9.85 -8.59 17.32
CA ASN A 495 -9.48 -7.33 16.68
C ASN A 495 -8.32 -7.52 15.70
N ASN A 496 -8.17 -6.56 14.79
CA ASN A 496 -7.04 -6.47 13.85
C ASN A 496 -6.83 -7.77 13.05
N ALA A 497 -7.90 -8.46 12.66
CA ALA A 497 -7.83 -9.67 11.84
C ALA A 497 -8.25 -9.41 10.39
N GLN A 498 -7.61 -10.09 9.43
CA GLN A 498 -8.04 -10.09 8.03
C GLN A 498 -9.48 -10.60 7.91
N THR A 499 -9.78 -11.76 8.48
CA THR A 499 -11.15 -12.21 8.73
C THR A 499 -11.27 -12.68 10.17
N ALA A 500 -12.04 -11.98 11.01
CA ALA A 500 -12.08 -12.28 12.44
C ALA A 500 -12.48 -13.74 12.72
N ILE A 501 -13.55 -14.22 12.07
CA ILE A 501 -13.91 -15.65 12.07
C ILE A 501 -14.51 -16.04 10.72
N GLN A 502 -14.03 -17.15 10.12
CA GLN A 502 -14.61 -17.74 8.91
C GLN A 502 -14.96 -19.22 9.06
N ALA A 503 -16.13 -19.62 8.56
CA ALA A 503 -16.60 -21.01 8.56
C ALA A 503 -16.23 -21.75 7.25
N ILE A 504 -15.01 -21.55 6.78
CA ILE A 504 -14.40 -22.16 5.59
C ILE A 504 -12.87 -22.15 5.77
N LYS A 505 -12.17 -23.01 5.04
CA LYS A 505 -10.71 -22.98 4.97
C LYS A 505 -10.25 -22.10 3.81
N GLU A 506 -9.27 -21.25 4.09
CA GLU A 506 -8.53 -20.46 3.10
C GLU A 506 -7.07 -20.91 3.09
N ASN A 507 -6.58 -21.25 1.90
CA ASN A 507 -5.19 -21.62 1.68
C ASN A 507 -4.31 -20.36 1.66
N PHE A 508 -3.00 -20.54 1.73
CA PHE A 508 -2.05 -19.42 1.81
C PHE A 508 -2.05 -18.53 0.54
N ASP A 509 -2.46 -19.09 -0.60
CA ASP A 509 -2.64 -18.39 -1.87
C ASP A 509 -3.99 -17.65 -2.00
N GLY A 510 -4.79 -17.60 -0.92
CA GLY A 510 -6.13 -17.00 -0.91
C GLY A 510 -7.23 -17.88 -1.52
N SER A 511 -6.90 -19.07 -2.02
CA SER A 511 -7.91 -19.99 -2.58
C SER A 511 -8.76 -20.65 -1.48
N LEU A 512 -10.03 -20.89 -1.78
CA LEU A 512 -11.02 -21.38 -0.82
C LEU A 512 -11.28 -22.87 -0.97
N ASP A 513 -11.19 -23.62 0.13
CA ASP A 513 -11.59 -25.03 0.16
C ASP A 513 -13.05 -25.16 0.62
N TRP A 514 -13.95 -25.18 -0.37
CA TRP A 514 -15.38 -25.31 -0.18
C TRP A 514 -15.83 -26.62 0.48
N SER A 515 -14.96 -27.65 0.53
CA SER A 515 -15.25 -28.90 1.25
C SER A 515 -15.27 -28.72 2.77
N LYS A 516 -14.62 -27.65 3.27
CA LYS A 516 -14.47 -27.33 4.69
C LYS A 516 -15.52 -26.37 5.24
N THR A 517 -16.64 -26.19 4.52
CA THR A 517 -17.77 -25.38 4.98
C THR A 517 -18.64 -26.12 6.00
N GLY A 518 -19.42 -25.37 6.78
CA GLY A 518 -20.39 -25.92 7.75
C GLY A 518 -20.04 -25.71 9.22
N GLY A 519 -18.90 -25.06 9.51
CA GLY A 519 -18.52 -24.65 10.86
C GLY A 519 -19.59 -23.84 11.60
N ILE A 520 -19.60 -23.94 12.93
CA ILE A 520 -20.60 -23.31 13.80
C ILE A 520 -19.97 -22.11 14.53
N ILE A 521 -20.51 -20.91 14.30
CA ILE A 521 -20.04 -19.66 14.92
C ILE A 521 -21.14 -19.11 15.83
N GLN A 522 -20.85 -18.96 17.12
CA GLN A 522 -21.82 -18.47 18.11
C GLN A 522 -21.25 -17.30 18.90
N LEU A 523 -21.81 -16.11 18.67
CA LEU A 523 -21.33 -14.87 19.27
C LEU A 523 -22.40 -14.32 20.22
N ILE A 524 -22.04 -14.12 21.49
CA ILE A 524 -22.99 -13.72 22.55
C ILE A 524 -22.36 -12.72 23.53
N GLU A 525 -23.19 -12.19 24.44
CA GLU A 525 -22.75 -11.54 25.68
C GLU A 525 -21.79 -10.35 25.48
N ASN A 526 -22.14 -9.43 24.57
CA ASN A 526 -21.44 -8.17 24.30
C ASN A 526 -20.01 -8.32 23.77
N SER A 527 -19.74 -9.42 23.06
CA SER A 527 -18.46 -9.62 22.37
C SER A 527 -18.23 -8.55 21.30
N LYS A 528 -16.97 -8.18 21.07
CA LYS A 528 -16.57 -7.07 20.17
C LYS A 528 -15.67 -7.54 19.04
N PHE A 529 -15.87 -6.95 17.88
CA PHE A 529 -15.12 -7.23 16.67
C PHE A 529 -14.68 -5.90 16.07
N THR A 530 -13.45 -5.48 16.38
CA THR A 530 -12.98 -4.12 16.05
C THR A 530 -11.83 -4.17 15.05
N ASN A 531 -11.83 -3.29 14.05
CA ASN A 531 -10.74 -3.13 13.09
C ASN A 531 -10.36 -4.44 12.35
N ASN A 532 -11.35 -5.29 12.08
CA ASN A 532 -11.15 -6.47 11.24
C ASN A 532 -11.53 -6.15 9.80
N LYS A 533 -10.77 -6.59 8.80
CA LYS A 533 -11.08 -6.33 7.38
C LYS A 533 -12.40 -6.99 6.99
N ARG A 534 -12.65 -8.20 7.50
CA ARG A 534 -13.94 -8.87 7.50
C ARG A 534 -14.29 -9.34 8.92
N GLY A 535 -15.49 -9.02 9.37
CA GLY A 535 -15.97 -9.45 10.69
C GLY A 535 -16.18 -10.96 10.75
N ILE A 536 -17.26 -11.44 10.11
CA ILE A 536 -17.61 -12.87 10.10
C ILE A 536 -17.89 -13.31 8.67
N TRP A 537 -17.41 -14.49 8.31
CA TRP A 537 -17.73 -15.11 7.03
C TRP A 537 -18.29 -16.51 7.17
N LEU A 538 -19.42 -16.76 6.51
CA LEU A 538 -20.07 -18.07 6.50
C LEU A 538 -20.04 -18.62 5.07
N GLY A 539 -19.10 -19.51 4.80
CA GLY A 539 -19.06 -20.23 3.52
C GLY A 539 -20.37 -21.00 3.28
N GLY A 540 -20.86 -20.99 2.03
CA GLY A 540 -22.15 -21.56 1.66
C GLY A 540 -22.34 -23.02 2.09
N TYR A 541 -23.30 -23.26 2.99
CA TYR A 541 -23.58 -24.57 3.59
C TYR A 541 -25.05 -24.70 4.00
N LYS A 542 -25.74 -25.77 3.58
CA LYS A 542 -27.11 -26.07 4.04
C LYS A 542 -27.08 -27.14 5.13
N ASN A 543 -27.69 -26.86 6.28
CA ASN A 543 -27.89 -27.87 7.33
C ASN A 543 -29.08 -28.77 6.95
N TYR A 544 -28.90 -30.08 7.13
CA TYR A 544 -29.94 -31.08 6.91
C TYR A 544 -30.13 -31.90 8.18
N LEU A 545 -31.29 -32.55 8.33
CA LEU A 545 -31.46 -33.59 9.34
C LEU A 545 -30.40 -34.69 9.17
N ALA A 546 -29.97 -35.31 10.28
CA ALA A 546 -29.00 -36.40 10.26
C ALA A 546 -29.40 -37.50 9.26
N GLY A 547 -28.46 -37.84 8.37
CA GLY A 547 -28.67 -38.85 7.32
C GLY A 547 -29.49 -38.40 6.09
N GLN A 548 -29.90 -37.13 6.00
CA GLN A 548 -30.77 -36.61 4.93
C GLN A 548 -30.08 -35.57 4.02
N TYR A 549 -28.76 -35.69 3.83
CA TYR A 549 -27.99 -34.72 3.05
C TYR A 549 -28.53 -34.57 1.61
N GLY A 550 -28.70 -33.33 1.16
CA GLY A 550 -29.20 -32.98 -0.18
C GLY A 550 -30.72 -33.01 -0.33
N ASN A 551 -31.46 -33.52 0.67
CA ASN A 551 -32.92 -33.60 0.60
C ASN A 551 -33.58 -32.28 1.09
N GLN A 552 -34.17 -31.51 0.16
CA GLN A 552 -34.75 -30.20 0.45
C GLN A 552 -35.88 -30.22 1.50
N ASN A 553 -36.56 -31.36 1.68
CA ASN A 553 -37.63 -31.51 2.67
C ASN A 553 -37.11 -31.59 4.12
N TYR A 554 -35.80 -31.79 4.31
CA TYR A 554 -35.19 -31.98 5.62
C TYR A 554 -34.15 -30.90 5.95
N ILE A 555 -34.24 -29.73 5.32
CA ILE A 555 -33.42 -28.57 5.68
C ILE A 555 -33.70 -28.17 7.14
N ARG A 556 -32.63 -27.88 7.87
CA ARG A 556 -32.68 -27.41 9.25
C ARG A 556 -32.06 -26.01 9.34
N PRO A 557 -32.46 -25.21 10.35
CA PRO A 557 -31.76 -23.96 10.62
C PRO A 557 -30.27 -24.20 10.88
N LEU A 558 -29.44 -23.22 10.51
CA LEU A 558 -28.04 -23.23 10.93
C LEU A 558 -27.95 -23.08 12.44
N ARG A 559 -26.87 -23.60 13.01
CA ARG A 559 -26.55 -23.47 14.45
C ARG A 559 -25.66 -22.27 14.77
N SER A 560 -25.22 -21.55 13.73
CA SER A 560 -24.50 -20.28 13.88
C SER A 560 -25.48 -19.14 14.18
N TYR A 561 -25.14 -18.26 15.11
CA TYR A 561 -25.93 -17.07 15.45
C TYR A 561 -25.06 -16.00 16.10
N ILE A 562 -25.53 -14.75 16.02
CA ILE A 562 -24.89 -13.57 16.59
C ILE A 562 -25.95 -12.86 17.44
N LYS A 563 -25.65 -12.60 18.70
CA LYS A 563 -26.57 -11.95 19.63
C LYS A 563 -25.83 -10.95 20.50
N ASN A 564 -26.29 -9.70 20.50
CA ASN A 564 -25.73 -8.62 21.33
C ASN A 564 -24.21 -8.53 21.17
N CYS A 565 -23.71 -8.27 19.96
CA CYS A 565 -22.28 -8.10 19.67
C CYS A 565 -22.07 -6.77 18.95
N ASN A 566 -20.88 -6.20 19.08
CA ASN A 566 -20.51 -4.95 18.40
C ASN A 566 -19.47 -5.20 17.31
N PHE A 567 -19.68 -4.59 16.15
CA PHE A 567 -18.74 -4.56 15.03
C PHE A 567 -18.43 -3.09 14.77
N SER A 568 -17.15 -2.72 14.81
CA SER A 568 -16.75 -1.32 14.67
C SER A 568 -15.39 -1.17 14.00
N ILE A 569 -15.18 -0.01 13.38
CA ILE A 569 -13.87 0.48 12.96
C ILE A 569 -13.59 1.80 13.67
N ASN A 570 -12.31 2.13 13.81
CA ASN A 570 -11.83 3.43 14.25
C ASN A 570 -10.57 3.79 13.46
N ASP A 571 -9.96 4.93 13.80
CA ASP A 571 -8.78 5.48 13.12
C ASP A 571 -7.52 4.57 13.20
N PHE A 572 -7.59 3.47 13.97
CA PHE A 572 -6.55 2.44 14.05
C PHE A 572 -6.85 1.21 13.18
N PHE A 573 -7.69 1.33 12.15
CA PHE A 573 -7.91 0.25 11.18
C PHE A 573 -6.74 0.17 10.18
N HIS A 574 -6.16 -1.02 10.02
CA HIS A 574 -4.95 -1.24 9.21
C HIS A 574 -5.19 -2.05 7.93
N GLY A 575 -6.45 -2.22 7.51
CA GLY A 575 -6.78 -2.98 6.29
C GLY A 575 -6.94 -2.08 5.07
N ASN A 576 -6.52 -2.55 3.90
CA ASN A 576 -6.78 -1.85 2.63
C ASN A 576 -8.30 -1.68 2.42
N ILE A 577 -8.70 -0.52 1.91
CA ILE A 577 -10.02 0.18 1.98
C ILE A 577 -11.25 -0.58 1.40
N ASN A 578 -11.18 -1.89 1.21
CA ASN A 578 -12.36 -2.74 1.05
C ASN A 578 -12.83 -3.22 2.43
N PHE A 579 -13.40 -2.31 3.21
CA PHE A 579 -14.07 -2.68 4.45
C PHE A 579 -15.41 -3.35 4.11
N HIS A 580 -15.44 -4.67 4.12
CA HIS A 580 -16.70 -5.42 3.95
C HIS A 580 -17.44 -5.46 5.29
N PHE A 581 -18.31 -4.47 5.54
CA PHE A 581 -19.27 -4.48 6.67
C PHE A 581 -20.37 -5.51 6.42
N LEU A 582 -20.08 -6.78 6.12
CA LEU A 582 -21.15 -7.74 5.95
C LEU A 582 -20.71 -9.14 6.35
N LEU A 583 -21.58 -9.80 7.12
CA LEU A 583 -21.74 -11.23 6.94
C LEU A 583 -21.95 -11.47 5.44
N ASP A 584 -20.91 -11.92 4.77
CA ASP A 584 -20.99 -12.23 3.35
C ASP A 584 -21.76 -13.56 3.23
N TYR A 585 -23.07 -13.43 3.04
CA TYR A 585 -24.02 -14.53 2.96
C TYR A 585 -24.27 -14.89 1.49
N MET A 586 -23.64 -15.96 1.00
CA MET A 586 -24.18 -16.68 -0.16
C MET A 586 -25.15 -17.77 0.31
N MET A 587 -26.34 -17.41 0.83
CA MET A 587 -27.42 -18.40 1.02
C MET A 587 -28.86 -17.86 0.93
N VAL A 588 -29.68 -18.64 0.23
CA VAL A 588 -31.13 -18.51 0.06
C VAL A 588 -31.84 -19.24 1.21
N ALA A 589 -32.20 -18.53 2.30
CA ALA A 589 -33.33 -18.80 3.22
C ALA A 589 -33.26 -17.92 4.49
N PRO A 590 -34.39 -17.53 5.10
CA PRO A 590 -34.45 -16.47 6.10
C PRO A 590 -34.00 -16.94 7.50
N PHE A 591 -33.31 -16.05 8.22
CA PHE A 591 -33.09 -16.15 9.66
C PHE A 591 -34.37 -15.78 10.42
N ILE A 592 -34.59 -16.42 11.58
CA ILE A 592 -35.53 -16.01 12.64
C ILE A 592 -34.74 -15.31 13.73
#